data_AF-A0A8T4N1B8-F1
#
_entry.id   AF-A0A8T4N1B8-F1
#
_cell.length_a   1.000
_cell.length_b   1.000
_cell.length_c   1.000
_cell.angle_alpha   90.00
_cell.angle_beta   90.00
_cell.angle_gamma   90.00
#
_symmetry.space_group_name_H-M   'P 1'
#
loop_
_entity.id
_entity.type
_entity.pdbx_description
1 polymer ?
#
loop_
_entity_poly.entity_id
_entity_poly.type
_entity_poly.pdbx_seq_one_letter_code
_entity_poly.pdbx_strand_id
1 'polypeptide(L)' 'MHLRSFRKGRKRYYFIAKTSKKKNKVIQEYVLYVGTADRLYEKLTKSDKG' A
#
# COMPACT_ATOMS: atom_id res chain seq x y z
N MET A 1 -8.98 -0.92 -1.71
CA MET A 1 -7.54 -0.79 -1.42
C MET A 1 -7.03 0.44 -2.14
N HIS A 2 -6.18 1.24 -1.50
CA HIS A 2 -5.51 2.36 -2.17
C HIS A 2 -4.00 2.19 -2.11
N LEU A 3 -3.35 2.31 -3.27
CA LEU A 3 -1.89 2.43 -3.37
C LEU A 3 -1.53 3.90 -3.23
N ARG A 4 -0.61 4.20 -2.31
CA ARG A 4 -0.09 5.55 -2.08
C ARG A 4 1.42 5.50 -1.97
N SER A 5 2.08 6.64 -2.15
CA SER A 5 3.53 6.77 -2.01
C SER A 5 3.91 7.93 -1.10
N PHE A 6 5.01 7.80 -0.38
CA PHE A 6 5.62 8.89 0.38
C PHE A 6 7.15 8.86 0.23
N ARG A 7 7.81 9.99 0.47
CA ARG A 7 9.27 10.08 0.48
C ARG A 7 9.78 10.01 1.91
N LYS A 8 10.84 9.23 2.13
CA LYS A 8 11.62 9.24 3.38
C LYS A 8 13.09 9.38 3.00
N GLY A 9 13.64 10.58 3.26
CA GLY A 9 14.96 10.97 2.77
C GLY A 9 15.04 10.96 1.24
N ARG A 10 16.05 10.28 0.68
CA ARG A 10 16.25 10.14 -0.77
C ARG A 10 15.47 8.98 -1.41
N LYS A 11 14.75 8.17 -0.62
CA LYS A 11 14.03 6.98 -1.10
C LYS A 11 12.52 7.22 -1.15
N ARG A 12 11.86 6.67 -2.17
CA ARG A 12 10.40 6.66 -2.33
C ARG A 12 9.86 5.32 -1.85
N TYR A 13 8.87 5.37 -0.99
CA TYR A 13 8.17 4.22 -0.43
C TYR A 13 6.74 4.19 -0.94
N TYR A 14 6.21 3.00 -1.06
CA TYR A 14 4.84 2.69 -1.48
C TYR A 14 4.17 1.92 -0.37
N PHE A 15 2.88 2.18 -0.19
CA PHE A 15 2.07 1.45 0.78
C PHE A 15 0.69 1.15 0.24
N ILE A 16 0.17 -0.02 0.62
CA ILE A 16 -1.21 -0.43 0.36
C ILE A 16 -1.96 -0.26 1.66
N ALA A 17 -3.01 0.54 1.63
CA ALA A 17 -3.92 0.68 2.76
C ALA A 17 -5.27 0.02 2.46
N LYS A 18 -5.82 -0.68 3.46
CA LYS A 18 -7.24 -1.02 3.45
C LYS A 18 -8.03 0.20 3.87
N THR A 19 -9.08 0.46 3.11
CA THR A 19 -9.92 1.64 3.27
C THR A 19 -11.36 1.21 3.18
N SER A 20 -12.21 1.76 4.04
CA SER A 20 -13.65 1.62 3.95
C SER A 20 -14.29 2.98 3.69
N LYS A 21 -15.44 2.96 3.01
CA LYS A 21 -16.24 4.15 2.74
C LYS A 21 -17.37 4.20 3.75
N LYS A 22 -17.38 5.21 4.62
CA LYS A 22 -18.44 5.42 5.61
C LYS A 22 -18.96 6.85 5.51
N LYS A 23 -20.27 7.01 5.30
CA LYS A 23 -20.94 8.32 5.20
C LYS A 23 -20.20 9.31 4.29
N ASN A 24 -19.91 8.90 3.05
CA ASN A 24 -19.17 9.68 2.05
C ASN A 24 -17.71 10.04 2.36
N LYS A 25 -17.14 9.57 3.47
CA LYS A 25 -15.70 9.71 3.77
C LYS A 25 -14.97 8.40 3.52
N VAL A 26 -13.75 8.50 2.97
CA VAL A 26 -12.83 7.37 2.86
C VAL A 26 -12.01 7.34 4.14
N ILE A 27 -12.21 6.30 4.95
CA ILE A 27 -11.46 6.07 6.19
C ILE A 27 -10.39 5.04 5.90
N GLN A 28 -9.15 5.36 6.25
CA GLN A 28 -8.05 4.39 6.25
C GLN A 28 -8.16 3.54 7.51
N GLU A 29 -8.34 2.23 7.36
CA GLU A 29 -8.48 1.31 8.49
C GLU A 29 -7.09 0.88 8.99
N TYR A 30 -6.29 0.29 8.12
CA TYR A 30 -4.93 -0.16 8.44
C TYR A 30 -4.05 -0.27 7.20
N VAL A 31 -2.74 -0.21 7.43
CA VAL A 31 -1.71 -0.36 6.39
C VAL A 31 -1.37 -1.85 6.24
N LEU A 32 -1.56 -2.39 5.04
CA LEU A 32 -1.29 -3.78 4.72
C LEU A 32 0.19 -4.02 4.39
N TYR A 33 0.85 -3.02 3.82
CA TYR A 33 2.24 -3.13 3.41
C TYR A 33 2.89 -1.76 3.27
N VAL A 34 4.18 -1.67 3.60
CA VAL A 34 5.05 -0.51 3.30
C VAL A 34 6.39 -1.02 2.79
N GLY A 35 6.85 -0.50 1.65
CA GLY A 35 8.15 -0.90 1.09
C GLY A 35 8.56 -0.08 -0.13
N THR A 36 9.67 -0.45 -0.75
CA THR A 36 10.05 0.08 -2.07
C THR A 36 9.18 -0.54 -3.17
N ALA A 37 9.19 0.05 -4.37
CA ALA A 37 8.43 -0.48 -5.50
C ALA A 37 8.81 -1.94 -5.79
N ASP A 38 10.11 -2.26 -5.79
CA ASP A 38 10.61 -3.61 -6.11
C ASP A 38 10.11 -4.65 -5.10
N ARG A 39 10.21 -4.35 -3.81
CA ARG A 39 9.72 -5.27 -2.76
C ARG A 39 8.20 -5.38 -2.75
N LEU A 40 7.48 -4.32 -3.12
CA LEU A 40 6.02 -4.37 -3.27
C LEU A 40 5.64 -5.30 -4.42
N TYR A 41 6.32 -5.14 -5.57
CA TYR A 41 6.10 -5.95 -6.76
C TYR A 41 6.39 -7.44 -6.53
N GLU A 42 7.53 -7.76 -5.91
CA GLU A 42 7.87 -9.14 -5.53
C GLU A 42 6.81 -9.76 -4.63
N LYS A 43 6.28 -8.99 -3.66
CA LYS A 43 5.28 -9.52 -2.73
C LYS A 43 3.95 -9.77 -3.41
N LEU A 44 3.49 -8.84 -4.26
CA LEU A 44 2.25 -8.99 -5.00
C LEU A 44 2.30 -10.16 -5.99
N THR A 45 3.41 -10.29 -6.73
CA THR A 45 3.59 -11.38 -7.71
C THR A 45 3.76 -12.76 -7.06
N LYS A 46 4.36 -12.83 -5.86
CA LYS A 46 4.43 -14.09 -5.09
C LYS A 46 3.08 -14.49 -4.47
N SER A 47 2.25 -13.52 -4.08
CA SER A 47 0.92 -13.79 -3.51
C SER A 47 -0.14 -14.19 -4.54
N ASP A 48 0.05 -13.86 -5.82
CA ASP A 48 -0.89 -14.19 -6.91
C ASP A 48 -0.73 -15.63 -7.45
N LYS A 49 0.38 -16.30 -7.11
CA LYS A 49 0.68 -17.69 -7.52
C LYS A 49 0.26 -18.76 -6.50
N GLY A 50 -0.61 -18.42 -5.55
CA GLY A 50 -1.06 -19.28 -4.45
C GLY A 50 -2.50 -19.72 -4.59
#